data_AF-A0A956EMT6-F1
#
_entry.id   AF-A0A956EMT6-F1
#
_cell.length_a   1.000
_cell.length_b   1.000
_cell.length_c   1.000
_cell.angle_alpha   90.00
_cell.angle_beta   90.00
_cell.angle_gamma   90.00
#
_symmetry.space_group_name_H-M   'P 1'
#
loop_
_entity.id
_entity.type
_entity.pdbx_description
1 polymer ?
#
loop_
_entity_poly.entity_id
_entity_poly.type
_entity_poly.pdbx_seq_one_letter_code
_entity_poly.pdbx_strand_id
1 'polypeptide(L)'
;KNENMLQGSLIVDDLTELVEEAVPAEFLPRAERGGVLGAMERQYQRSKIQEESLKYEQLKHSGELPIVGVNTFKNPHKSGEEEASSLSLTRASGGEKDDQIGRLRAFQGAHRGESADALDRLKAVALAGGNIFEELMATVRVCSLGEISQALFEVGGEYRRSM
;
A
#
# COMPACT_ATOMS: atom_id res chain seq x y z
N LYS A 1 -29.95 11.32 18.06
CA LYS A 1 -29.26 11.55 16.77
C LYS A 1 -29.75 10.48 15.81
N ASN A 2 -30.07 10.81 14.57
CA ASN A 2 -30.42 9.81 13.56
C ASN A 2 -29.11 9.12 13.10
N GLU A 3 -29.12 7.79 13.01
CA GLU A 3 -27.94 6.96 12.70
C GLU A 3 -27.93 6.48 11.23
N ASN A 4 -29.01 6.69 10.48
CA ASN A 4 -29.27 6.15 9.14
C ASN A 4 -29.99 7.18 8.24
N MET A 5 -29.45 8.40 8.18
CA MET A 5 -30.07 9.55 7.49
C MET A 5 -30.35 9.37 5.99
N LEU A 6 -29.72 8.39 5.35
CA LEU A 6 -29.87 8.11 3.91
C LEU A 6 -30.94 7.05 3.61
N GLN A 7 -31.41 6.30 4.61
CA GLN A 7 -32.41 5.24 4.38
C GLN A 7 -33.75 5.81 3.92
N GLY A 8 -34.33 5.18 2.89
CA GLY A 8 -35.57 5.62 2.24
C GLY A 8 -35.38 6.68 1.16
N SER A 9 -34.13 7.04 0.83
CA SER A 9 -33.84 7.84 -0.35
C SER A 9 -33.86 6.96 -1.58
N LEU A 10 -34.81 7.20 -2.48
CA LEU A 10 -34.95 6.44 -3.73
C LEU A 10 -33.65 6.36 -4.53
N ILE A 11 -32.90 7.46 -4.64
CA ILE A 11 -31.63 7.48 -5.38
C ILE A 11 -30.57 6.62 -4.70
N VAL A 12 -30.53 6.61 -3.36
CA VAL A 12 -29.53 5.83 -2.62
C VAL A 12 -29.88 4.34 -2.71
N ASP A 13 -31.15 3.99 -2.61
CA ASP A 13 -31.61 2.61 -2.74
C ASP A 13 -31.31 2.08 -4.17
N ASP A 14 -31.67 2.83 -5.21
CA ASP A 14 -31.37 2.47 -6.61
C ASP A 14 -29.86 2.32 -6.87
N LEU A 15 -29.05 3.26 -6.38
CA LEU A 15 -27.58 3.17 -6.52
C LEU A 15 -27.01 1.99 -5.72
N THR A 16 -27.62 1.66 -4.59
CA THR A 16 -27.20 0.51 -3.77
C THR A 16 -27.44 -0.78 -4.55
N GLU A 17 -28.61 -0.96 -5.13
CA GLU A 17 -28.93 -2.13 -5.96
C GLU A 17 -28.00 -2.23 -7.19
N LEU A 18 -27.79 -1.13 -7.91
CA LEU A 18 -26.92 -1.12 -9.10
C LEU A 18 -25.47 -1.49 -8.76
N VAL A 19 -24.93 -0.97 -7.66
CA VAL A 19 -23.56 -1.29 -7.23
C VAL A 19 -23.49 -2.70 -6.67
N GLU A 20 -24.51 -3.14 -5.91
CA GLU A 20 -24.62 -4.50 -5.40
C GLU A 20 -24.67 -5.53 -6.53
N GLU A 21 -25.33 -5.26 -7.65
CA GLU A 21 -25.34 -6.16 -8.81
C GLU A 21 -24.00 -6.15 -9.56
N ALA A 22 -23.42 -4.97 -9.76
CA ALA A 22 -22.16 -4.81 -10.51
C ALA A 22 -20.96 -5.50 -9.82
N VAL A 23 -20.93 -5.52 -8.49
CA VAL A 23 -19.83 -6.08 -7.70
C VAL A 23 -19.68 -7.60 -7.94
N PRO A 24 -20.68 -8.46 -7.70
CA PRO A 24 -20.63 -9.88 -8.00
C PRO A 24 -20.43 -10.16 -9.48
N ALA A 25 -21.06 -9.39 -10.39
CA ALA A 25 -20.87 -9.57 -11.83
C ALA A 25 -19.40 -9.44 -12.24
N GLU A 26 -18.64 -8.60 -11.54
CA GLU A 26 -17.20 -8.43 -11.74
C GLU A 26 -16.37 -9.54 -11.04
N PHE A 27 -16.84 -10.11 -9.93
CA PHE A 27 -16.12 -11.13 -9.15
C PHE A 27 -16.37 -12.58 -9.60
N LEU A 28 -17.60 -12.94 -9.97
CA LEU A 28 -18.03 -14.31 -10.27
C LEU A 28 -17.31 -14.95 -11.46
N PRO A 29 -17.17 -14.29 -12.63
CA PRO A 29 -16.42 -14.85 -13.76
C PRO A 29 -14.94 -15.10 -13.46
N ARG A 30 -14.41 -14.51 -12.39
CA ARG A 30 -13.02 -14.64 -11.95
C ARG A 30 -12.85 -15.71 -10.87
N ALA A 31 -13.88 -15.94 -10.04
CA ALA A 31 -13.91 -17.02 -9.05
C ALA A 31 -13.70 -18.40 -9.72
N GLU A 32 -14.28 -18.60 -10.90
CA GLU A 32 -14.15 -19.83 -11.71
C GLU A 32 -12.73 -20.05 -12.30
N ARG A 33 -11.84 -19.06 -12.20
CA ARG A 33 -10.50 -19.08 -12.82
C ARG A 33 -9.37 -19.07 -11.79
N GLY A 34 -9.57 -19.67 -10.63
CA GLY A 34 -8.57 -19.75 -9.55
C GLY A 34 -8.68 -18.64 -8.50
N GLY A 35 -9.85 -17.99 -8.41
CA GLY A 35 -10.11 -16.95 -7.42
C GLY A 35 -9.18 -15.74 -7.54
N VAL A 36 -9.01 -15.02 -6.42
CA VAL A 36 -8.19 -13.80 -6.36
C VAL A 36 -6.73 -14.07 -6.70
N LEU A 37 -6.16 -15.16 -6.17
CA LEU A 37 -4.75 -15.53 -6.41
C LEU A 37 -4.50 -15.86 -7.88
N GLY A 38 -5.38 -16.65 -8.51
CA GLY A 38 -5.28 -16.94 -9.94
C GLY A 38 -5.51 -15.72 -10.84
N ALA A 39 -6.30 -14.75 -10.40
CA ALA A 39 -6.44 -13.45 -11.08
C ALA A 39 -5.17 -12.59 -10.94
N MET A 40 -4.54 -12.61 -9.76
CA MET A 40 -3.27 -11.92 -9.50
C MET A 40 -2.12 -12.50 -10.32
N GLU A 41 -2.05 -13.83 -10.45
CA GLU A 41 -1.05 -14.49 -11.31
C GLU A 41 -1.18 -14.03 -12.78
N ARG A 42 -2.41 -13.80 -13.26
CA ARG A 42 -2.68 -13.27 -14.60
C ARG A 42 -2.65 -11.73 -14.69
N GLN A 43 -2.24 -11.05 -13.62
CA GLN A 43 -2.17 -9.59 -13.51
C GLN A 43 -3.50 -8.86 -13.75
N TYR A 44 -4.63 -9.56 -13.65
CA TYR A 44 -5.93 -9.03 -14.06
C TYR A 44 -6.26 -7.71 -13.34
N GLN A 45 -6.18 -7.69 -12.01
CA GLN A 45 -6.54 -6.51 -11.21
C GLN A 45 -5.62 -5.33 -11.55
N ARG A 46 -4.33 -5.60 -11.75
CA ARG A 46 -3.35 -4.58 -12.10
C ARG A 46 -3.67 -3.98 -13.47
N SER A 47 -3.93 -4.81 -14.48
CA SER A 47 -4.28 -4.34 -15.82
C SER A 47 -5.57 -3.52 -15.80
N LYS A 48 -6.61 -3.99 -15.09
CA LYS A 48 -7.88 -3.26 -15.00
C LYS A 48 -7.72 -1.90 -14.32
N ILE A 49 -6.93 -1.82 -13.24
CA ILE A 49 -6.60 -0.54 -12.58
C ILE A 49 -5.85 0.39 -13.54
N GLN A 50 -4.88 -0.13 -14.30
CA GLN A 50 -4.14 0.67 -15.28
C GLN A 50 -5.03 1.17 -16.42
N GLU A 51 -5.92 0.33 -16.94
CA GLU A 51 -6.89 0.70 -17.99
C GLU A 51 -7.82 1.82 -17.52
N GLU A 52 -8.44 1.68 -16.34
CA GLU A 52 -9.33 2.71 -15.81
C GLU A 52 -8.56 3.99 -15.44
N SER A 53 -7.33 3.87 -14.94
CA SER A 53 -6.45 5.02 -14.69
C SER A 53 -6.12 5.75 -15.99
N LEU A 54 -5.83 5.03 -17.08
CA LEU A 54 -5.53 5.64 -18.37
C LEU A 54 -6.77 6.34 -18.93
N LYS A 55 -7.95 5.71 -18.84
CA LYS A 55 -9.23 6.30 -19.23
C LYS A 55 -9.50 7.59 -18.46
N TYR A 56 -9.32 7.58 -17.14
CA TYR A 56 -9.48 8.77 -16.31
C TYR A 56 -8.53 9.90 -16.75
N GLU A 57 -7.24 9.61 -16.96
CA GLU A 57 -6.29 10.62 -17.41
C GLU A 57 -6.61 11.14 -18.82
N GLN A 58 -7.11 10.29 -19.72
CA GLN A 58 -7.61 10.72 -21.05
C GLN A 58 -8.79 11.69 -20.92
N LEU A 59 -9.78 11.38 -20.09
CA LEU A 59 -10.94 12.26 -19.85
C LEU A 59 -10.54 13.58 -19.21
N LYS A 60 -9.59 13.54 -18.27
CA LYS A 60 -9.02 14.73 -17.63
C LYS A 60 -8.24 15.60 -18.61
N HIS A 61 -7.42 15.01 -19.47
CA HIS A 61 -6.62 15.75 -20.45
C HIS A 61 -7.45 16.31 -21.61
N SER A 62 -8.44 15.55 -22.09
CA SER A 62 -9.39 16.01 -23.12
C SER A 62 -10.33 17.11 -22.61
N GLY A 63 -10.59 17.15 -21.30
CA GLY A 63 -11.53 18.09 -20.68
C GLY A 63 -12.96 17.57 -20.59
N GLU A 64 -13.24 16.35 -21.07
CA GLU A 64 -14.53 15.69 -20.93
C GLU A 64 -14.92 15.46 -19.47
N LEU A 65 -13.93 15.23 -18.61
CA LEU A 65 -14.09 15.25 -17.16
C LEU A 65 -13.67 16.63 -16.62
N PRO A 66 -14.61 17.51 -16.23
CA PRO A 66 -14.27 18.85 -15.76
C PRO A 66 -13.63 18.80 -14.36
N ILE A 67 -12.41 19.32 -14.25
CA ILE A 67 -11.65 19.47 -13.00
C ILE A 67 -11.30 20.95 -12.81
N VAL A 68 -11.98 21.57 -11.84
CA VAL A 68 -11.83 22.99 -11.48
C VAL A 68 -10.40 23.27 -11.04
N GLY A 69 -9.79 24.32 -11.62
CA GLY A 69 -8.41 24.71 -11.35
C GLY A 69 -7.35 23.92 -12.13
N VAL A 70 -7.75 22.86 -12.86
CA VAL A 70 -6.81 22.01 -13.62
C VAL A 70 -7.04 22.11 -15.12
N ASN A 71 -8.22 21.72 -15.62
CA ASN A 71 -8.56 21.78 -17.05
C ASN A 71 -9.65 22.81 -17.35
N THR A 72 -10.46 23.20 -16.36
CA THR A 72 -11.47 24.25 -16.45
C THR A 72 -11.33 25.22 -15.29
N PHE A 73 -11.82 26.46 -15.48
CA PHE A 73 -11.78 27.52 -14.46
C PHE A 73 -10.38 27.76 -13.87
N LYS A 74 -9.36 27.90 -14.74
CA LYS A 74 -7.98 28.14 -14.31
C LYS A 74 -7.78 29.61 -13.91
N ASN A 75 -6.91 29.84 -12.93
CA ASN A 75 -6.54 31.19 -12.53
C ASN A 75 -5.64 31.84 -13.60
N PRO A 76 -6.03 32.96 -14.23
CA PRO A 76 -5.22 33.62 -15.25
C PRO A 76 -4.04 34.42 -14.66
N HIS A 77 -4.01 34.63 -13.34
CA HIS A 77 -3.03 35.49 -12.66
C HIS A 77 -1.99 34.74 -11.82
N LYS A 78 -2.13 33.42 -11.69
CA LYS A 78 -1.16 32.57 -10.99
C LYS A 78 -0.95 31.28 -11.74
N SER A 79 0.31 30.94 -11.99
CA SER A 79 0.63 29.60 -12.48
C SER A 79 0.54 28.58 -11.33
N GLY A 80 0.29 27.31 -11.66
CA GLY A 80 0.27 26.24 -10.64
C GLY A 80 1.59 26.09 -9.89
N GLU A 81 2.71 26.48 -10.50
CA GLU A 81 4.04 26.51 -9.88
C GLU A 81 4.18 27.63 -8.84
N GLU A 82 3.60 28.80 -9.10
CA GLU A 82 3.55 29.91 -8.15
C GLU A 82 2.69 29.59 -6.92
N GLU A 83 1.59 28.84 -7.11
CA GLU A 83 0.78 28.34 -5.98
C GLU A 83 1.55 27.28 -5.17
N ALA A 84 2.20 26.33 -5.83
CA ALA A 84 2.95 25.26 -5.17
C ALA A 84 4.17 25.78 -4.38
N SER A 85 4.88 26.79 -4.89
CA SER A 85 6.06 27.37 -4.24
C SER A 85 5.74 28.15 -2.96
N SER A 86 4.49 28.55 -2.76
CA SER A 86 4.04 29.24 -1.55
C SER A 86 3.77 28.32 -0.35
N LEU A 87 3.75 27.00 -0.58
CA LEU A 87 3.46 25.99 0.45
C LEU A 87 4.75 25.54 1.13
N SER A 88 4.77 25.58 2.47
CA SER A 88 5.88 25.01 3.24
C SER A 88 5.85 23.48 3.15
N LEU A 89 6.97 22.89 2.74
CA LEU A 89 7.13 21.45 2.65
C LEU A 89 7.81 20.94 3.92
N THR A 90 7.20 19.96 4.57
CA THR A 90 7.83 19.24 5.68
C THR A 90 8.67 18.10 5.11
N ARG A 91 9.96 18.09 5.43
CA ARG A 91 10.91 17.03 5.04
C ARG A 91 11.78 16.67 6.23
N ALA A 92 12.22 15.42 6.30
CA ALA A 92 13.20 14.99 7.29
C ALA A 92 14.51 15.77 7.13
N SER A 93 14.99 16.33 8.23
CA SER A 93 16.26 17.05 8.33
C SER A 93 17.45 16.09 8.23
N GLY A 94 18.66 16.64 8.02
CA GLY A 94 19.90 15.86 8.08
C GLY A 94 20.13 15.25 9.46
N GLY A 95 19.93 16.05 10.52
CA GLY A 95 20.10 15.62 11.91
C GLY A 95 19.21 14.43 12.29
N GLU A 96 17.93 14.43 11.90
CA GLU A 96 17.02 13.30 12.15
C GLU A 96 17.50 11.99 11.49
N LYS A 97 18.13 12.08 10.32
CA LYS A 97 18.69 10.89 9.63
C LYS A 97 19.92 10.36 10.37
N ASP A 98 20.82 11.26 10.76
CA ASP A 98 22.03 10.90 11.50
C ASP A 98 21.68 10.31 12.87
N ASP A 99 20.70 10.89 13.56
CA ASP A 99 20.17 10.38 14.83
C ASP A 99 19.59 8.96 14.67
N GLN A 100 18.83 8.71 13.60
CA GLN A 100 18.28 7.37 13.33
C GLN A 100 19.38 6.33 13.07
N ILE A 101 20.43 6.71 12.34
CA ILE A 101 21.61 5.85 12.10
C ILE A 101 22.35 5.57 13.40
N GLY A 102 22.54 6.59 14.25
CA GLY A 102 23.18 6.46 15.55
C GLY A 102 22.42 5.50 16.47
N ARG A 103 21.10 5.66 16.56
CA ARG A 103 20.22 4.77 17.34
C ARG A 103 20.25 3.33 16.84
N LEU A 104 20.24 3.12 15.52
CA LEU A 104 20.31 1.78 14.93
C LEU A 104 21.64 1.09 15.30
N ARG A 105 22.78 1.78 15.12
CA ARG A 105 24.09 1.22 15.46
C ARG A 105 24.23 0.92 16.95
N ALA A 106 23.70 1.78 17.81
CA ALA A 106 23.69 1.56 19.25
C ALA A 106 22.86 0.32 19.63
N PHE A 107 21.67 0.16 19.05
CA PHE A 107 20.81 -1.00 19.25
C PHE A 107 21.50 -2.30 18.80
N GLN A 108 22.07 -2.31 17.59
CA GLN A 108 22.82 -3.47 17.08
C GLN A 108 24.04 -3.80 17.94
N GLY A 109 24.74 -2.79 18.44
CA GLY A 109 25.87 -2.96 19.35
C GLY A 109 25.45 -3.58 20.69
N ALA A 110 24.34 -3.12 21.27
CA ALA A 110 23.81 -3.62 22.54
C ALA A 110 23.36 -5.09 22.48
N HIS A 111 22.84 -5.54 21.34
CA HIS A 111 22.27 -6.88 21.17
C HIS A 111 23.12 -7.85 20.34
N ARG A 112 24.37 -7.48 20.04
CA ARG A 112 25.28 -8.26 19.20
C ARG A 112 25.49 -9.72 19.65
N GLY A 113 25.39 -9.98 20.95
CA GLY A 113 25.56 -11.32 21.52
C GLY A 113 24.36 -12.24 21.33
N GLU A 114 23.17 -11.69 21.08
CA GLU A 114 21.90 -12.45 21.04
C GLU A 114 21.25 -12.46 19.65
N SER A 115 21.63 -11.49 18.80
CA SER A 115 20.96 -11.27 17.52
C SER A 115 21.09 -12.45 16.55
N ALA A 116 22.27 -13.06 16.45
CA ALA A 116 22.50 -14.20 15.55
C ALA A 116 21.59 -15.39 15.91
N ASP A 117 21.57 -15.77 17.19
CA ASP A 117 20.74 -16.88 17.68
C ASP A 117 19.24 -16.60 17.48
N ALA A 118 18.81 -15.35 17.68
CA ALA A 118 17.41 -14.95 17.47
C ALA A 118 17.00 -15.02 15.99
N LEU A 119 17.88 -14.63 15.07
CA LEU A 119 17.63 -14.73 13.63
C LEU A 119 17.62 -16.19 13.17
N ASP A 120 18.49 -17.04 13.71
CA ASP A 120 18.52 -18.46 13.38
C ASP A 120 17.27 -19.20 13.87
N ARG A 121 16.76 -18.87 15.07
CA ARG A 121 15.45 -19.36 15.54
C ARG A 121 14.32 -18.91 14.64
N LEU A 122 14.28 -17.64 14.26
CA LEU A 122 13.25 -17.11 13.36
C LEU A 122 13.23 -17.87 12.02
N LYS A 123 14.42 -18.08 11.42
CA LYS A 123 14.57 -18.87 10.19
C LYS A 123 14.11 -20.32 10.38
N ALA A 124 14.47 -20.96 11.49
CA ALA A 124 14.05 -22.32 11.80
C ALA A 124 12.52 -22.45 11.94
N VAL A 125 11.87 -21.50 12.64
CA VAL A 125 10.41 -21.45 12.77
C VAL A 125 9.74 -21.28 11.40
N ALA A 126 10.26 -20.39 10.55
CA ALA A 126 9.75 -20.19 9.20
C ALA A 126 9.86 -21.46 8.33
N LEU A 127 11.03 -22.12 8.34
CA LEU A 127 11.25 -23.36 7.59
C LEU A 127 10.42 -24.54 8.11
N ALA A 128 10.13 -24.57 9.41
CA ALA A 128 9.27 -25.59 10.02
C ALA A 128 7.77 -25.33 9.81
N GLY A 129 7.37 -24.21 9.18
CA GLY A 129 5.97 -23.82 9.01
C GLY A 129 5.29 -23.44 10.33
N GLY A 130 6.06 -23.00 11.34
CA GLY A 130 5.56 -22.56 12.62
C GLY A 130 4.97 -21.15 12.59
N ASN A 131 4.50 -20.68 13.75
CA ASN A 131 3.97 -19.33 13.88
C ASN A 131 5.10 -18.29 13.92
N ILE A 132 5.42 -17.71 12.76
CA ILE A 132 6.47 -16.71 12.60
C ILE A 132 6.20 -15.47 13.47
N PHE A 133 4.94 -15.06 13.62
CA PHE A 133 4.60 -13.87 14.39
C PHE A 133 4.90 -14.03 15.88
N GLU A 134 4.75 -15.24 16.42
CA GLU A 134 5.09 -15.55 17.81
C GLU A 134 6.59 -15.40 18.06
N GLU A 135 7.45 -15.96 17.18
CA GLU A 135 8.90 -15.79 17.31
C GLU A 135 9.32 -14.32 17.11
N LEU A 136 8.65 -13.58 16.21
CA LEU A 136 8.91 -12.15 16.01
C LEU A 136 8.75 -11.33 17.29
N MET A 137 7.83 -11.68 18.20
CA MET A 137 7.67 -11.00 19.49
C MET A 137 8.92 -11.07 20.38
N ALA A 138 9.76 -12.08 20.18
CA ALA A 138 11.07 -12.20 20.80
C ALA A 138 12.17 -11.57 19.95
N THR A 139 12.21 -11.86 18.64
CA THR A 139 13.29 -11.41 17.74
C THR A 139 13.41 -9.88 17.67
N VAL A 140 12.29 -9.14 17.66
CA VAL A 140 12.31 -7.66 17.57
C VAL A 140 12.94 -6.96 18.78
N ARG A 141 13.13 -7.67 19.89
CA ARG A 141 13.77 -7.13 21.09
C ARG A 141 15.29 -7.01 20.93
N VAL A 142 15.87 -7.79 20.02
CA VAL A 142 17.33 -7.92 19.85
C VAL A 142 17.80 -7.78 18.39
N CYS A 143 16.88 -7.73 17.44
CA CYS A 143 17.16 -7.56 16.01
C CYS A 143 16.39 -6.39 15.42
N SER A 144 17.02 -5.65 14.52
CA SER A 144 16.43 -4.55 13.78
C SER A 144 15.53 -5.05 12.63
N LEU A 145 14.68 -4.15 12.11
CA LEU A 145 13.81 -4.45 10.97
C LEU A 145 14.57 -4.98 9.74
N GLY A 146 15.74 -4.40 9.45
CA GLY A 146 16.56 -4.81 8.30
C GLY A 146 17.14 -6.21 8.47
N GLU A 147 17.65 -6.53 9.66
CA GLU A 147 18.19 -7.86 9.98
C GLU A 147 17.10 -8.94 9.88
N ILE A 148 15.92 -8.65 10.43
CA ILE A 148 14.77 -9.56 10.37
C ILE A 148 14.31 -9.79 8.92
N SER A 149 14.16 -8.70 8.15
CA SER A 149 13.71 -8.80 6.75
C SER A 149 14.68 -9.60 5.91
N GLN A 150 16.00 -9.35 6.07
CA GLN A 150 17.03 -10.09 5.34
C GLN A 150 17.03 -11.59 5.71
N ALA A 151 16.92 -11.93 6.99
CA ALA A 151 16.84 -13.32 7.43
C ALA A 151 15.61 -14.04 6.86
N LEU A 152 14.47 -13.36 6.77
CA LEU A 152 13.26 -13.91 6.15
C LEU A 152 13.38 -14.03 4.62
N PHE A 153 14.13 -13.15 3.94
CA PHE A 153 14.41 -13.30 2.51
C PHE A 153 15.25 -14.54 2.19
N GLU A 154 16.19 -14.91 3.07
CA GLU A 154 17.02 -16.12 2.90
C GLU A 154 16.20 -17.41 2.89
N VAL A 155 15.08 -17.46 3.63
CA VAL A 155 14.26 -18.69 3.79
C VAL A 155 12.90 -18.63 3.10
N GLY A 156 12.32 -17.44 2.95
CA GLY A 156 10.99 -17.21 2.35
C GLY A 156 11.04 -16.63 0.93
N GLY A 157 12.22 -16.22 0.47
CA GLY A 157 12.41 -15.57 -0.82
C GLY A 157 11.98 -14.11 -0.83
N GLU A 158 12.31 -13.43 -1.92
CA GLU A 158 11.94 -12.04 -2.18
C GLU A 158 10.76 -11.96 -3.15
N TYR A 159 9.90 -10.96 -2.96
CA TYR A 159 8.85 -10.67 -3.92
C TYR A 159 9.46 -10.34 -5.29
N ARG A 160 9.12 -11.14 -6.30
CA ARG A 160 9.48 -10.88 -7.69
C ARG A 160 8.35 -10.11 -8.36
N ARG A 161 8.67 -8.94 -8.93
CA ARG A 161 7.73 -8.20 -9.77
C ARG A 161 7.37 -9.06 -10.99
N SER A 162 6.10 -9.40 -11.13
CA SER A 162 5.52 -9.86 -12.39
C SER A 162 5.56 -8.71 -13.40
N MET A 163 6.17 -8.92 -14.56
CA MET A 163 5.97 -8.03 -15.72
C MET A 163 4.69 -8.44 -16.43
#